data_AF-A0A3C1BJX4-F1
#
_entry.id   AF-A0A3C1BJX4-F1
#
_cell.length_a   1.000
_cell.length_b   1.000
_cell.length_c   1.000
_cell.angle_alpha   90.00
_cell.angle_beta   90.00
_cell.angle_gamma   90.00
#
_symmetry.space_group_name_H-M   'P 1'
#
loop_
_entity.id
_entity.type
_entity.pdbx_description
1 polymer ?
#
loop_
_entity_poly.entity_id
_entity_poly.type
_entity_poly.pdbx_seq_one_letter_code
_entity_poly.pdbx_strand_id
1 'polypeptide(L)'
;LIISIVIITVFFVINAVFLQPFRKVFPSNITTPTQVLYAVFSLLLFKEMLLYPLKINIIRQSVFWYNSGVLFYSTSLFLIFGLGNYIGEHKLSPNFISFLAYFWYFILYVFHILIGVSLLTNNKEITTTDA
;
A
#
# COMPACT_ATOMS: atom_id res chain seq x y z
N LEU A 1 4.50 -5.05 16.34
CA LEU A 1 4.73 -4.55 14.96
C LEU A 1 5.63 -5.49 14.16
N ILE A 2 6.89 -5.72 14.60
CA ILE A 2 7.88 -6.53 13.86
C ILE A 2 7.42 -7.99 13.65
N ILE A 3 6.85 -8.63 14.68
CA ILE A 3 6.33 -10.00 14.59
C ILE A 3 5.18 -10.09 13.57
N SER A 4 4.31 -9.08 13.53
CA SER A 4 3.20 -8.99 12.57
C SER A 4 3.74 -8.89 11.14
N ILE A 5 4.75 -8.04 10.91
CA ILE A 5 5.42 -7.90 9.60
C ILE A 5 6.02 -9.23 9.15
N VAL A 6 6.71 -9.95 10.04
CA VAL A 6 7.34 -11.25 9.71
C VAL A 6 6.29 -12.30 9.32
N ILE A 7 5.21 -12.43 10.10
CA ILE A 7 4.13 -13.39 9.82
C ILE A 7 3.47 -13.09 8.46
N ILE A 8 3.25 -11.82 8.18
CA ILE A 8 2.68 -11.34 6.92
C ILE A 8 3.60 -11.67 5.75
N THR A 9 4.89 -11.35 5.84
CA THR A 9 5.86 -11.59 4.77
C THR A 9 5.96 -13.08 4.44
N VAL A 10 5.98 -13.94 5.46
CA VAL A 10 6.00 -15.40 5.27
C VAL A 10 4.73 -15.88 4.57
N PHE A 11 3.55 -15.39 4.99
CA PHE A 11 2.29 -15.72 4.33
C PHE A 11 2.25 -15.27 2.86
N PHE A 12 2.81 -14.10 2.55
CA PHE A 12 2.92 -13.57 1.18
C PHE A 12 3.79 -14.44 0.27
N VAL A 13 4.97 -14.86 0.75
CA VAL A 13 5.89 -15.68 -0.04
C VAL A 13 5.25 -17.04 -0.36
N ILE A 14 4.57 -17.65 0.61
CA ILE A 14 3.89 -18.93 0.41
C ILE A 14 2.74 -18.76 -0.60
N ASN A 15 1.94 -17.71 -0.47
CA ASN A 15 0.79 -17.49 -1.34
C ASN A 15 1.20 -17.14 -2.79
N ALA A 16 2.25 -16.33 -2.96
CA ALA A 16 2.80 -15.96 -4.26
C ALA A 16 3.46 -17.13 -5.00
N VAL A 17 4.13 -18.03 -4.29
CA VAL A 17 4.84 -19.17 -4.91
C VAL A 17 3.92 -20.36 -5.16
N PHE A 18 2.98 -20.64 -4.25
CA PHE A 18 2.22 -21.89 -4.29
C PHE A 18 0.75 -21.76 -4.70
N LEU A 19 0.09 -20.61 -4.55
CA LEU A 19 -1.38 -20.48 -4.63
C LEU A 19 -1.90 -19.66 -5.82
N GLN A 20 -1.07 -18.90 -6.54
CA GLN A 20 -1.50 -18.15 -7.73
C GLN A 20 -0.58 -18.37 -8.94
N PRO A 21 -1.07 -18.98 -10.05
CA PRO A 21 -0.35 -18.90 -11.32
C PRO A 21 -0.40 -17.44 -11.80
N PHE A 22 0.77 -16.79 -11.83
CA PHE A 22 1.04 -15.39 -12.22
C PHE A 22 0.41 -14.90 -13.55
N ARG A 23 -0.30 -15.74 -14.31
CA ARG A 23 -0.58 -15.52 -15.73
C ARG A 23 -2.03 -15.50 -16.17
N LYS A 24 -3.04 -15.87 -15.36
CA LYS A 24 -4.40 -16.08 -15.95
C LYS A 24 -5.62 -15.57 -15.17
N VAL A 25 -5.54 -15.30 -13.87
CA VAL A 25 -6.72 -14.85 -13.11
C VAL A 25 -6.28 -13.78 -12.12
N PHE A 26 -7.16 -12.79 -11.94
CA PHE A 26 -7.08 -11.69 -10.97
C PHE A 26 -6.22 -12.03 -9.75
N PRO A 27 -5.24 -11.20 -9.35
CA PRO A 27 -4.42 -11.43 -8.16
C PRO A 27 -5.21 -11.26 -6.84
N SER A 28 -6.46 -11.75 -6.74
CA SER A 28 -7.31 -11.61 -5.52
C SER A 28 -6.60 -12.12 -4.28
N ASN A 29 -5.93 -13.26 -4.40
CA ASN A 29 -5.51 -14.02 -3.24
C ASN A 29 -4.36 -13.34 -2.51
N ILE A 30 -3.57 -12.53 -3.20
CA ILE A 30 -2.49 -11.73 -2.58
C ILE A 30 -2.99 -10.31 -2.28
N THR A 31 -3.75 -9.72 -3.19
CA THR A 31 -4.18 -8.32 -3.06
C THR A 31 -5.13 -8.12 -1.88
N THR A 32 -6.06 -9.05 -1.65
CA THR A 32 -7.04 -8.92 -0.54
C THR A 32 -6.35 -8.98 0.83
N PRO A 33 -5.49 -9.97 1.15
CA PRO A 33 -4.72 -9.94 2.39
C PRO A 33 -3.82 -8.70 2.52
N THR A 34 -3.17 -8.27 1.43
CA THR A 34 -2.36 -7.04 1.42
C THR A 34 -3.16 -5.85 1.90
N GLN A 35 -4.37 -5.68 1.36
CA GLN A 35 -5.24 -4.56 1.67
C GLN A 35 -5.79 -4.62 3.09
N VAL A 36 -6.15 -5.82 3.58
CA VAL A 36 -6.54 -6.02 4.98
C VAL A 36 -5.42 -5.58 5.91
N LEU A 37 -4.17 -5.90 5.58
CA LEU A 37 -3.02 -5.54 6.42
C LEU A 37 -2.73 -4.05 6.39
N TYR A 38 -2.81 -3.42 5.23
CA TYR A 38 -2.71 -1.97 5.13
C TYR A 38 -3.80 -1.25 5.92
N ALA A 39 -5.02 -1.77 5.91
CA ALA A 39 -6.11 -1.25 6.74
C ALA A 39 -5.83 -1.44 8.25
N VAL A 40 -5.34 -2.61 8.66
CA VAL A 40 -4.96 -2.86 10.07
C VAL A 40 -3.85 -1.90 10.51
N PHE A 41 -2.80 -1.72 9.71
CA PHE A 41 -1.72 -0.78 10.04
C PHE A 41 -2.20 0.68 10.06
N SER A 42 -3.07 1.06 9.13
CA SER A 42 -3.74 2.37 9.11
C SER A 42 -4.49 2.65 10.41
N LEU A 43 -5.28 1.68 10.88
CA LEU A 43 -6.01 1.77 12.14
C LEU A 43 -5.11 1.80 13.37
N LEU A 44 -4.02 1.03 13.38
CA LEU A 44 -3.06 1.03 14.48
C LEU A 44 -2.33 2.38 14.59
N LEU A 45 -1.87 2.93 13.47
CA LEU A 45 -1.27 4.26 13.42
C LEU A 45 -2.28 5.34 13.86
N PHE A 46 -3.51 5.25 13.38
CA PHE A 46 -4.56 6.18 13.79
C PHE A 46 -4.87 6.10 15.29
N LYS A 47 -4.91 4.88 15.86
CA LYS A 47 -5.04 4.68 17.30
C LYS A 47 -3.88 5.30 18.07
N GLU A 48 -2.65 5.15 17.59
CA GLU A 48 -1.46 5.75 18.21
C GLU A 48 -1.53 7.28 18.22
N MET A 49 -1.97 7.89 17.11
CA MET A 49 -2.22 9.34 17.03
C MET A 49 -3.25 9.84 18.05
N LEU A 50 -4.31 9.05 18.30
CA LEU A 50 -5.33 9.39 19.30
C LEU A 50 -4.85 9.24 20.74
N LEU A 51 -4.01 8.23 21.01
CA LEU A 51 -3.47 7.97 22.35
C LEU A 51 -2.38 8.97 22.75
N TYR A 52 -1.58 9.44 21.79
CA TYR A 52 -0.50 10.40 21.99
C TYR A 52 -0.72 11.64 21.11
N PRO A 53 -1.68 12.51 21.47
CA PRO A 53 -2.03 13.67 20.67
C PRO A 53 -0.89 14.70 20.69
N LEU A 54 -0.08 14.70 19.63
CA LEU A 54 0.98 15.67 19.43
C LEU A 54 0.40 16.96 18.80
N LYS A 55 0.77 18.13 19.35
CA LYS A 55 0.41 19.45 18.77
C LYS A 55 1.32 19.80 17.58
N ILE A 56 1.47 18.87 16.65
CA ILE A 56 2.27 19.05 15.44
C ILE A 56 1.37 18.99 14.21
N ASN A 57 1.79 19.69 13.17
CA ASN A 57 1.08 19.66 11.89
C ASN A 57 0.96 18.22 11.40
N ILE A 58 -0.25 17.82 10.95
CA ILE A 58 -0.56 16.46 10.51
C ILE A 58 0.32 15.98 9.37
N ILE A 59 0.82 16.90 8.51
CA ILE A 59 1.74 16.57 7.40
C ILE A 59 3.11 16.12 7.94
N ARG A 60 3.44 16.43 9.19
CA ARG A 60 4.65 15.94 9.86
C ARG A 60 4.41 14.65 10.64
N GLN A 61 3.26 14.01 10.49
CA GLN A 61 2.95 12.75 11.16
C GLN A 61 3.08 11.58 10.18
N SER A 62 3.68 10.49 10.63
CA SER A 62 3.79 9.23 9.88
C SER A 62 2.42 8.74 9.40
N VAL A 63 1.41 8.83 10.28
CA VAL A 63 0.01 8.44 10.05
C VAL A 63 -0.58 9.09 8.79
N PHE A 64 -0.29 10.37 8.56
CA PHE A 64 -0.79 11.09 7.38
C PHE A 64 -0.23 10.51 6.09
N TRP A 65 1.09 10.33 6.02
CA TRP A 65 1.76 9.83 4.82
C TRP A 65 1.42 8.36 4.54
N TYR A 66 1.34 7.54 5.59
CA TYR A 66 0.92 6.15 5.46
C TYR A 66 -0.49 6.04 4.88
N ASN A 67 -1.45 6.73 5.49
CA ASN A 67 -2.85 6.69 5.07
C ASN A 67 -3.06 7.28 3.67
N SER A 68 -2.38 8.38 3.36
CA SER A 68 -2.40 8.97 2.02
C SER A 68 -1.83 8.01 0.97
N GLY A 69 -0.73 7.31 1.28
CA GLY A 69 -0.15 6.28 0.43
C GLY A 69 -1.10 5.11 0.20
N VAL A 70 -1.66 4.55 1.26
CA VAL A 70 -2.62 3.42 1.17
C VAL A 70 -3.86 3.81 0.38
N LEU A 71 -4.43 5.00 0.62
CA LEU A 71 -5.59 5.49 -0.13
C LEU A 71 -5.25 5.65 -1.62
N PHE A 72 -4.15 6.32 -1.94
CA PHE A 72 -3.70 6.51 -3.31
C PHE A 72 -3.49 5.18 -4.03
N TYR A 73 -2.83 4.22 -3.37
CA TYR A 73 -2.60 2.88 -3.89
C TYR A 73 -3.91 2.16 -4.16
N SER A 74 -4.83 2.13 -3.19
CA SER A 74 -6.11 1.43 -3.30
C SER A 74 -7.04 2.02 -4.35
N THR A 75 -7.12 3.35 -4.46
CA THR A 75 -7.89 4.02 -5.52
C THR A 75 -7.30 3.74 -6.90
N SER A 76 -5.97 3.80 -7.04
CA SER A 76 -5.30 3.54 -8.31
C SER A 76 -5.43 2.08 -8.74
N LEU A 77 -5.33 1.15 -7.78
CA LEU A 77 -5.57 -0.28 -7.97
C LEU A 77 -6.99 -0.53 -8.50
N PHE A 78 -8.00 0.10 -7.88
CA PHE A 78 -9.39 0.01 -8.33
C PHE A 78 -9.56 0.53 -9.76
N LEU A 79 -8.96 1.68 -10.10
CA LEU A 79 -9.03 2.25 -11.44
C LEU A 79 -8.34 1.38 -12.48
N ILE A 80 -7.11 0.93 -12.22
CA ILE A 80 -6.33 0.12 -13.17
C ILE A 80 -7.01 -1.21 -13.44
N PHE A 81 -7.55 -1.88 -12.41
CA PHE A 81 -8.26 -3.14 -12.62
C PHE A 81 -9.65 -2.95 -13.22
N GLY A 82 -10.40 -1.93 -12.80
CA GLY A 82 -11.69 -1.60 -13.40
C GLY A 82 -11.57 -1.32 -14.90
N LEU A 83 -10.59 -0.50 -15.28
CA LEU A 83 -10.28 -0.22 -16.68
C LEU A 83 -9.71 -1.46 -17.39
N GLY A 84 -8.78 -2.18 -16.76
CA GLY A 84 -8.16 -3.38 -17.32
C GLY A 84 -9.17 -4.45 -17.70
N ASN A 85 -10.18 -4.69 -16.85
CA ASN A 85 -11.27 -5.63 -17.14
C ASN A 85 -12.12 -5.14 -18.32
N TYR A 86 -12.51 -3.86 -18.34
CA TYR A 86 -13.29 -3.28 -19.42
C TYR A 86 -12.57 -3.39 -20.79
N ILE A 87 -11.28 -3.07 -20.81
CA ILE A 87 -10.41 -3.12 -22.01
C ILE A 87 -10.23 -4.56 -22.49
N GLY A 88 -10.03 -5.50 -21.57
CA GLY A 88 -9.89 -6.92 -21.87
C GLY A 88 -11.15 -7.49 -22.51
N GLU A 89 -12.32 -7.13 -22.00
CA GLU A 89 -13.62 -7.57 -22.53
C GLU A 89 -13.90 -7.00 -23.93
N HIS A 90 -13.55 -5.72 -24.16
CA HIS A 90 -13.83 -5.02 -25.41
C HIS A 90 -12.68 -5.12 -26.45
N LYS A 91 -11.64 -5.92 -26.19
CA LYS A 91 -10.46 -6.12 -27.06
C LYS A 91 -9.84 -4.81 -27.55
N LEU A 92 -9.79 -3.80 -26.68
CA LEU A 92 -9.22 -2.50 -27.00
C LEU A 92 -7.71 -2.59 -27.23
N SER A 93 -7.15 -1.58 -27.93
CA SER A 93 -5.78 -1.58 -28.47
C SER A 93 -4.72 -2.04 -27.45
N PRO A 94 -3.79 -2.93 -27.84
CA PRO A 94 -2.71 -3.42 -26.98
C PRO A 94 -1.81 -2.30 -26.43
N ASN A 95 -1.72 -1.15 -27.13
CA ASN A 95 -0.97 0.01 -26.66
C ASN A 95 -1.52 0.57 -25.33
N PHE A 96 -2.84 0.51 -25.13
CA PHE A 96 -3.48 1.01 -23.92
C PHE A 96 -3.25 0.06 -22.73
N ILE A 97 -3.15 -1.24 -22.98
CA ILE A 97 -2.76 -2.24 -21.97
C ILE A 97 -1.32 -1.98 -21.51
N SER A 98 -0.40 -1.73 -22.45
CA SER A 98 0.99 -1.37 -22.11
C SER A 98 1.05 -0.06 -21.32
N PHE A 99 0.27 0.95 -21.68
CA PHE A 99 0.17 2.20 -20.92
C PHE A 99 -0.28 1.95 -19.47
N LEU A 100 -1.34 1.17 -19.26
CA LEU A 100 -1.82 0.84 -17.92
C LEU A 100 -0.77 0.09 -17.09
N ALA A 101 0.02 -0.79 -17.72
CA ALA A 101 1.12 -1.48 -17.05
C ALA A 101 2.23 -0.51 -16.59
N TYR A 102 2.65 0.43 -17.44
CA TYR A 102 3.63 1.46 -17.05
C TYR A 102 3.08 2.39 -15.98
N PHE A 103 1.81 2.78 -16.09
CA PHE A 103 1.15 3.59 -15.09
C PHE A 103 1.09 2.86 -13.74
N TRP A 104 0.85 1.55 -13.73
CA TRP A 104 0.89 0.74 -12.52
C TRP A 104 2.25 0.79 -11.81
N TYR A 105 3.36 0.67 -12.56
CA TYR A 105 4.70 0.81 -11.97
C TYR A 105 4.92 2.20 -11.37
N PHE A 106 4.46 3.25 -12.05
CA PHE A 106 4.51 4.61 -11.51
C PHE A 106 3.74 4.74 -10.18
N ILE A 107 2.53 4.20 -10.10
CA ILE A 107 1.74 4.17 -8.86
C ILE A 107 2.50 3.45 -7.74
N LEU A 108 3.11 2.30 -8.04
CA LEU A 108 3.92 1.55 -7.08
C LEU A 108 5.09 2.38 -6.57
N TYR A 109 5.82 3.08 -7.44
CA TYR A 109 6.92 3.95 -7.00
C TYR A 109 6.44 5.06 -6.07
N VAL A 110 5.37 5.77 -6.44
CA VAL A 110 4.79 6.82 -5.59
C VAL A 110 4.36 6.25 -4.23
N PHE A 111 3.68 5.11 -4.22
CA PHE A 111 3.28 4.44 -2.98
C PHE A 111 4.47 4.14 -2.07
N HIS A 112 5.53 3.52 -2.59
CA HIS A 112 6.71 3.19 -1.78
C HIS A 112 7.45 4.44 -1.28
N ILE A 113 7.48 5.53 -2.07
CA ILE A 113 8.01 6.81 -1.62
C ILE A 113 7.21 7.34 -0.43
N LEU A 114 5.88 7.31 -0.49
CA LEU A 114 5.01 7.78 0.60
C LEU A 114 5.17 6.94 1.87
N ILE A 115 5.31 5.62 1.73
CA ILE A 115 5.63 4.72 2.86
C ILE A 115 7.02 5.03 3.42
N GLY A 116 8.02 5.26 2.57
CA GLY A 116 9.37 5.67 3.00
C GLY A 116 9.35 6.97 3.80
N VAL A 117 8.61 7.99 3.31
CA VAL A 117 8.42 9.26 4.03
C VAL A 117 7.72 9.03 5.36
N SER A 118 6.68 8.21 5.41
CA SER A 118 5.99 7.83 6.64
C SER A 118 6.94 7.26 7.69
N LEU A 119 7.81 6.33 7.28
CA LEU A 119 8.77 5.68 8.18
C LEU A 119 9.84 6.66 8.71
N LEU A 120 10.34 7.56 7.86
CA LEU A 120 11.36 8.54 8.22
C LEU A 120 10.82 9.66 9.13
N THR A 121 9.53 9.92 9.08
CA THR A 121 8.88 11.01 9.82
C THR A 121 8.77 10.68 11.32
N ASN A 122 8.59 9.42 11.70
CA ASN A 122 8.46 9.00 13.11
C ASN A 122 9.79 9.04 13.90
N ASN A 123 10.94 8.92 13.24
CA ASN A 123 12.25 8.81 13.92
C ASN A 123 12.77 10.14 14.52
N LYS A 124 12.20 11.28 14.13
CA LYS A 124 12.74 12.59 14.50
C LYS A 124 12.25 13.15 15.84
N GLU A 125 11.15 12.66 16.39
CA GLU A 125 10.59 13.20 17.65
C GLU A 125 10.94 12.36 18.88
N ILE A 126 11.08 11.03 18.73
CA ILE A 126 11.51 10.15 19.82
C ILE A 126 12.92 10.53 20.31
N THR A 127 13.77 11.07 19.42
CA THR A 127 15.14 11.50 19.76
C THR A 127 15.24 12.85 20.48
N THR A 128 14.17 13.65 20.54
CA THR A 128 14.22 15.00 21.14
C THR A 128 13.65 15.09 22.56
N THR A 129 13.06 14.01 23.09
CA THR A 129 12.56 13.94 24.48
C THR A 129 13.41 13.08 25.41
N ASP A 130 14.41 12.38 24.88
CA ASP A 130 15.35 11.54 25.65
C ASP A 130 16.80 12.12 25.66
N ALA A 131 16.96 13.44 25.55
CA ALA A 131 18.25 14.13 25.69
C ALA A 131 18.17 15.28 26.70
#